data_AF-A0A9E3NS24-F1
#
_entry.id   AF-A0A9E3NS24-F1
#
_cell.length_a   1.000
_cell.length_b   1.000
_cell.length_c   1.000
_cell.angle_alpha   90.00
_cell.angle_beta   90.00
_cell.angle_gamma   90.00
#
_symmetry.space_group_name_H-M   'P 1'
#
loop_
_entity.id
_entity.type
_entity.pdbx_description
1 polymer ?
#
loop_
_entity_poly.entity_id
_entity_poly.type
_entity_poly.pdbx_seq_one_letter_code
_entity_poly.pdbx_strand_id
1 'polypeptide(L)'
;MKLFKAVSVGAFMFGAAALAFPSQGCGGSDTNEGNNEGGPGDQTGRVPPSKPSAGPSDTPARTFAVNRLFLGETDRNGGPLKDAWKDYGYNLDGLITAKDSKDVCTRQAGADSAKQEDGKEGIDNAFGRTVLGFILGLVPTPSKTLNDSIADGSFTIMLDLKGLTDDPKQTNTGLSGNLYVGGDYGDNKKPTFALDDDWPYRASPIVPINDAFINEGTFVNGSGGATIELSLLIQGVSLSLNINRAIITFKHNPQANELTEGTIAGVIGTEALVQGIEKVAGRISTQLCGGSTLDTIKQTIRQASDILQDGSNKAGAQCDAISIGLGFTAKRIGPPKTVAQEGTIPPDPCTNPPADAGTD
;
A
#
# COMPACT_ATOMS: atom_id res chain seq x y z
N MET A 1 34.68 13.74 -11.51
CA MET A 1 35.43 12.54 -11.09
C MET A 1 35.21 11.43 -12.11
N LYS A 2 36.24 10.62 -12.35
CA LYS A 2 36.44 9.78 -13.54
C LYS A 2 35.38 8.67 -13.67
N LEU A 3 34.79 8.57 -14.88
CA LEU A 3 34.05 7.41 -15.36
C LEU A 3 35.00 6.21 -15.52
N PHE A 4 34.63 5.06 -14.98
CA PHE A 4 35.10 3.77 -15.48
C PHE A 4 33.92 2.95 -15.98
N LYS A 5 33.93 2.71 -17.29
CA LYS A 5 33.16 1.67 -17.98
C LYS A 5 33.83 0.33 -17.70
N ALA A 6 33.04 -0.69 -17.41
CA ALA A 6 33.43 -2.08 -17.65
C ALA A 6 32.24 -2.84 -18.24
N VAL A 7 32.42 -3.23 -19.49
CA VAL A 7 31.58 -4.15 -20.27
C VAL A 7 32.44 -5.38 -20.53
N SER A 8 31.93 -6.58 -20.24
CA SER A 8 32.17 -7.82 -21.01
C SER A 8 31.24 -8.93 -20.48
N VAL A 9 30.36 -9.51 -21.31
CA VAL A 9 30.55 -10.79 -22.05
C VAL A 9 30.81 -11.94 -21.08
N GLY A 10 30.03 -13.02 -20.94
CA GLY A 10 29.02 -13.65 -21.77
C GLY A 10 29.20 -15.17 -21.56
N ALA A 11 28.16 -15.90 -21.19
CA ALA A 11 28.13 -17.37 -21.28
C ALA A 11 26.69 -17.88 -21.31
N PHE A 12 26.26 -18.26 -22.51
CA PHE A 12 25.12 -19.15 -22.74
C PHE A 12 25.48 -20.54 -22.21
N MET A 13 24.61 -21.14 -21.38
CA MET A 13 24.51 -22.59 -21.27
C MET A 13 23.04 -23.02 -21.32
N PHE A 14 22.74 -23.79 -22.36
CA PHE A 14 21.54 -24.61 -22.49
C PHE A 14 21.62 -25.77 -21.51
N GLY A 15 20.57 -25.96 -20.70
CA GLY A 15 20.38 -27.14 -19.87
C GLY A 15 18.91 -27.53 -19.90
N ALA A 16 18.55 -28.42 -20.82
CA ALA A 16 17.23 -29.03 -20.88
C ALA A 16 17.11 -30.09 -19.78
N ALA A 17 16.15 -29.91 -18.86
CA ALA A 17 15.70 -30.95 -17.95
C ALA A 17 14.18 -31.09 -18.11
N ALA A 18 13.79 -32.17 -18.78
CA ALA A 18 12.40 -32.60 -18.90
C ALA A 18 11.95 -33.18 -17.56
N LEU A 19 10.94 -32.57 -16.94
CA LEU A 19 10.18 -33.16 -15.85
C LEU A 19 8.79 -33.53 -16.37
N ALA A 20 8.53 -34.83 -16.38
CA ALA A 20 7.25 -35.42 -16.74
C ALA A 20 6.22 -35.17 -15.64
N PHE A 21 5.08 -34.60 -15.99
CA PHE A 21 3.88 -34.57 -15.15
C PHE A 21 2.89 -35.62 -15.66
N PRO A 22 2.34 -36.51 -14.80
CA PRO A 22 1.22 -37.33 -15.18
C PRO A 22 -0.07 -36.49 -15.22
N SER A 23 -0.75 -36.57 -16.36
CA SER A 23 -2.14 -36.18 -16.56
C SER A 23 -3.09 -37.15 -15.85
N GLN A 24 -4.09 -36.65 -15.14
CA GLN A 24 -5.53 -36.94 -15.28
C GLN A 24 -6.31 -36.57 -14.00
N GLY A 25 -7.42 -35.86 -14.18
CA GLY A 25 -8.37 -35.51 -13.13
C GLY A 25 -9.46 -34.59 -13.68
N CYS A 26 -10.40 -35.17 -14.44
CA CYS A 26 -11.54 -34.53 -15.09
C CYS A 26 -12.60 -34.00 -14.10
N GLY A 27 -13.36 -33.00 -14.57
CA GLY A 27 -14.68 -32.63 -14.04
C GLY A 27 -14.80 -31.12 -13.80
N GLY A 28 -15.64 -30.35 -14.46
CA GLY A 28 -16.59 -30.58 -15.55
C GLY A 28 -16.97 -29.18 -16.07
N SER A 29 -16.89 -28.99 -17.37
CA SER A 29 -17.21 -27.74 -18.04
C SER A 29 -18.70 -27.68 -18.34
N ASP A 30 -19.45 -26.95 -17.52
CA ASP A 30 -20.79 -26.48 -17.87
C ASP A 30 -20.69 -25.06 -18.43
N THR A 31 -20.56 -24.99 -19.75
CA THR A 31 -20.87 -23.79 -20.53
C THR A 31 -22.38 -23.59 -20.49
N ASN A 32 -22.85 -22.75 -19.57
CA ASN A 32 -24.20 -22.24 -19.61
C ASN A 32 -24.16 -20.82 -20.19
N GLU A 33 -24.30 -20.72 -21.51
CA GLU A 33 -24.73 -19.51 -22.20
C GLU A 33 -26.18 -19.23 -21.80
N GLY A 34 -26.35 -18.57 -20.64
CA GLY A 34 -27.62 -18.03 -20.18
C GLY A 34 -27.67 -16.54 -20.44
N ASN A 35 -28.40 -16.13 -21.48
CA ASN A 35 -28.99 -14.80 -21.57
C ASN A 35 -29.80 -14.56 -20.29
N ASN A 36 -29.31 -13.72 -19.38
CA ASN A 36 -30.06 -13.32 -18.19
C ASN A 36 -30.25 -11.79 -18.19
N GLU A 37 -31.49 -11.41 -18.43
CA GLU A 37 -32.02 -10.09 -18.13
C GLU A 37 -31.97 -9.83 -16.61
N GLY A 38 -31.34 -8.73 -16.19
CA GLY A 38 -31.92 -7.79 -15.23
C GLY A 38 -32.02 -8.15 -13.74
N GLY A 39 -31.11 -8.92 -13.17
CA GLY A 39 -30.85 -8.89 -11.72
C GLY A 39 -29.58 -8.07 -11.42
N PRO A 40 -29.48 -7.29 -10.33
CA PRO A 40 -28.20 -6.72 -9.94
C PRO A 40 -27.25 -7.90 -9.67
N GLY A 41 -26.27 -8.09 -10.56
CA GLY A 41 -25.25 -9.12 -10.40
C GLY A 41 -24.51 -8.94 -9.07
N ASP A 42 -23.94 -10.02 -8.53
CA ASP A 42 -23.17 -9.98 -7.27
C ASP A 42 -22.13 -8.84 -7.31
N GLN A 43 -22.38 -7.78 -6.52
CA GLN A 43 -21.51 -6.62 -6.40
C GLN A 43 -20.49 -6.78 -5.26
N THR A 44 -20.49 -7.93 -4.56
CA THR A 44 -19.63 -8.12 -3.37
C THR A 44 -18.16 -7.91 -3.72
N GLY A 45 -17.73 -8.38 -4.89
CA GLY A 45 -16.35 -8.25 -5.33
C GLY A 45 -15.37 -8.91 -4.34
N ARG A 46 -14.15 -8.38 -4.28
CA ARG A 46 -13.10 -8.85 -3.37
C ARG A 46 -13.26 -8.21 -2.01
N VAL A 47 -13.56 -9.02 -1.01
CA VAL A 47 -13.63 -8.60 0.40
C VAL A 47 -12.61 -9.35 1.26
N PRO A 48 -12.22 -8.82 2.42
CA PRO A 48 -11.47 -9.59 3.41
C PRO A 48 -12.23 -10.86 3.81
N PRO A 49 -11.55 -11.94 4.26
CA PRO A 49 -12.23 -13.09 4.83
C PRO A 49 -13.20 -12.68 5.94
N SER A 50 -14.34 -13.37 6.01
CA SER A 50 -15.30 -13.13 7.08
C SER A 50 -14.73 -13.53 8.44
N LYS A 51 -15.20 -12.86 9.50
CA LYS A 51 -14.84 -13.19 10.87
C LYS A 51 -15.31 -14.62 11.19
N PRO A 52 -14.43 -15.52 11.65
CA PRO A 52 -14.79 -16.92 11.87
C PRO A 52 -15.64 -17.09 13.14
N SER A 53 -16.40 -18.17 13.19
CA SER A 53 -17.02 -18.66 14.43
C SER A 53 -16.00 -19.48 15.23
N ALA A 54 -15.00 -18.80 15.78
CA ALA A 54 -13.91 -19.41 16.55
C ALA A 54 -13.63 -18.66 17.85
N GLY A 55 -13.08 -19.36 18.84
CA GLY A 55 -12.70 -18.78 20.12
C GLY A 55 -11.52 -17.80 20.03
N PRO A 56 -11.31 -16.99 21.08
CA PRO A 56 -10.20 -16.06 21.12
C PRO A 56 -8.85 -16.78 21.22
N SER A 57 -7.77 -16.09 20.83
CA SER A 57 -6.39 -16.52 21.08
C SER A 57 -5.67 -15.48 21.93
N ASP A 58 -4.92 -15.93 22.94
CA ASP A 58 -4.21 -15.05 23.89
C ASP A 58 -2.69 -15.27 23.90
N THR A 59 -2.13 -15.85 22.84
CA THR A 59 -0.67 -16.05 22.76
C THR A 59 0.09 -14.72 22.86
N PRO A 60 1.32 -14.74 23.41
CA PRO A 60 2.14 -13.53 23.53
C PRO A 60 2.34 -12.80 22.21
N ALA A 61 2.54 -11.48 22.31
CA ALA A 61 2.71 -10.63 21.14
C ALA A 61 3.94 -11.02 20.30
N ARG A 62 3.81 -10.86 18.98
CA ARG A 62 4.86 -11.04 17.99
C ARG A 62 4.92 -9.79 17.12
N THR A 63 6.11 -9.22 16.96
CA THR A 63 6.32 -8.04 16.14
C THR A 63 6.84 -8.41 14.76
N PHE A 64 6.25 -7.81 13.72
CA PHE A 64 6.71 -7.92 12.33
C PHE A 64 6.97 -6.55 11.74
N ALA A 65 8.14 -6.34 11.14
CA ALA A 65 8.47 -5.13 10.39
C ALA A 65 8.25 -5.36 8.90
N VAL A 66 7.54 -4.44 8.25
CA VAL A 66 7.36 -4.43 6.80
C VAL A 66 8.74 -4.32 6.15
N ASN A 67 9.08 -5.28 5.30
CA ASN A 67 10.37 -5.31 4.60
C ASN A 67 10.22 -5.00 3.10
N ARG A 68 9.01 -5.11 2.55
CA ARG A 68 8.68 -4.68 1.18
C ARG A 68 7.29 -4.06 1.14
N LEU A 69 7.15 -2.97 0.40
CA LEU A 69 5.90 -2.30 0.02
C LEU A 69 5.78 -2.27 -1.51
N PHE A 70 4.55 -2.40 -2.00
CA PHE A 70 4.21 -2.40 -3.42
C PHE A 70 3.09 -1.39 -3.66
N LEU A 71 3.35 -0.38 -4.50
CA LEU A 71 2.41 0.73 -4.74
C LEU A 71 1.42 0.49 -5.89
N GLY A 72 1.64 -0.54 -6.72
CA GLY A 72 0.78 -0.88 -7.85
C GLY A 72 1.43 -0.84 -9.23
N GLU A 73 2.73 -0.57 -9.32
CA GLU A 73 3.50 -0.63 -10.58
C GLU A 73 4.24 -1.97 -10.76
N THR A 74 4.30 -2.78 -9.70
CA THR A 74 4.88 -4.13 -9.70
C THR A 74 3.92 -5.15 -9.12
N ASP A 75 4.02 -6.40 -9.57
CA ASP A 75 3.36 -7.53 -8.92
C ASP A 75 3.94 -7.82 -7.52
N ARG A 76 3.36 -8.78 -6.80
CA ARG A 76 3.82 -9.14 -5.45
C ARG A 76 5.22 -9.76 -5.40
N ASN A 77 5.77 -10.14 -6.54
CA ASN A 77 7.16 -10.62 -6.65
C ASN A 77 8.14 -9.46 -6.89
N GLY A 78 7.64 -8.27 -7.25
CA GLY A 78 8.41 -7.09 -7.62
C GLY A 78 8.68 -6.99 -9.12
N GLY A 79 8.05 -7.82 -9.95
CA GLY A 79 8.11 -7.74 -11.40
C GLY A 79 7.25 -6.59 -11.92
N PRO A 80 7.72 -5.79 -12.89
CA PRO A 80 6.93 -4.69 -13.44
C PRO A 80 5.68 -5.23 -14.14
N LEU A 81 4.53 -4.65 -13.82
CA LEU A 81 3.25 -5.03 -14.41
C LEU A 81 2.35 -3.80 -14.45
N LYS A 82 2.02 -3.35 -15.66
CA LYS A 82 1.29 -2.09 -15.92
C LYS A 82 -0.02 -1.98 -15.13
N ASP A 83 -0.72 -3.10 -14.98
CA ASP A 83 -2.03 -3.17 -14.32
C ASP A 83 -1.96 -3.84 -12.95
N ALA A 84 -0.77 -3.90 -12.30
CA ALA A 84 -0.63 -4.53 -10.99
C ALA A 84 -1.49 -3.86 -9.90
N TRP A 85 -1.74 -2.56 -10.01
CA TRP A 85 -2.65 -1.83 -9.12
C TRP A 85 -4.02 -2.49 -8.98
N LYS A 86 -4.49 -3.19 -10.03
CA LYS A 86 -5.77 -3.90 -10.05
C LYS A 86 -5.82 -5.09 -9.09
N ASP A 87 -4.68 -5.54 -8.57
CA ASP A 87 -4.55 -6.71 -7.69
C ASP A 87 -4.34 -6.33 -6.21
N TYR A 88 -4.23 -5.03 -5.91
CA TYR A 88 -4.01 -4.50 -4.56
C TYR A 88 -5.22 -3.74 -4.05
N GLY A 89 -5.81 -4.22 -2.97
CA GLY A 89 -6.94 -3.58 -2.30
C GLY A 89 -8.12 -4.53 -2.11
N TYR A 90 -9.27 -3.93 -1.86
CA TYR A 90 -10.57 -4.58 -1.66
C TYR A 90 -11.65 -3.73 -2.32
N ASN A 91 -12.83 -4.30 -2.49
CA ASN A 91 -14.05 -3.55 -2.71
C ASN A 91 -14.46 -2.90 -1.38
N LEU A 92 -14.31 -1.57 -1.32
CA LEU A 92 -14.52 -0.72 -0.15
C LEU A 92 -15.96 -0.21 -0.06
N ASP A 93 -16.60 0.03 -1.22
CA ASP A 93 -17.93 0.63 -1.30
C ASP A 93 -19.06 -0.37 -1.58
N GLY A 94 -18.71 -1.62 -1.91
CA GLY A 94 -19.64 -2.70 -2.21
C GLY A 94 -20.24 -2.63 -3.62
N LEU A 95 -19.63 -1.87 -4.53
CA LEU A 95 -20.02 -1.72 -5.92
C LEU A 95 -18.90 -2.24 -6.83
N ILE A 96 -19.26 -2.80 -7.98
CA ILE A 96 -18.32 -3.09 -9.05
C ILE A 96 -18.57 -2.07 -10.14
N THR A 97 -17.69 -1.09 -10.25
CA THR A 97 -17.87 0.09 -11.07
C THR A 97 -17.13 0.00 -12.40
N ALA A 98 -17.80 0.48 -13.44
CA ALA A 98 -17.29 0.63 -14.79
C ALA A 98 -17.39 2.10 -15.22
N LYS A 99 -16.81 2.42 -16.39
CA LYS A 99 -16.74 3.80 -16.90
C LYS A 99 -18.11 4.46 -17.09
N ASP A 100 -19.14 3.64 -17.29
CA ASP A 100 -20.50 4.07 -17.53
C ASP A 100 -21.41 4.01 -16.30
N SER A 101 -20.95 3.47 -15.16
CA SER A 101 -21.69 3.47 -13.88
C SER A 101 -22.23 4.87 -13.53
N LYS A 102 -23.49 4.92 -13.07
CA LYS A 102 -24.25 6.15 -12.82
C LYS A 102 -24.72 6.29 -11.37
N ASP A 103 -24.69 5.19 -10.65
CA ASP A 103 -25.07 5.02 -9.24
C ASP A 103 -23.94 5.34 -8.26
N VAL A 104 -22.84 5.90 -8.77
CA VAL A 104 -21.63 6.30 -8.04
C VAL A 104 -21.61 7.81 -7.76
N CYS A 105 -20.73 8.25 -6.86
CA CYS A 105 -20.49 9.67 -6.60
C CYS A 105 -20.07 10.40 -7.89
N THR A 106 -20.40 11.70 -7.94
CA THR A 106 -20.11 12.54 -9.08
C THR A 106 -18.62 12.83 -9.13
N ARG A 107 -17.99 12.39 -10.22
CA ARG A 107 -16.59 12.67 -10.51
C ARG A 107 -16.28 14.16 -10.51
N GLN A 108 -15.04 14.48 -10.14
CA GLN A 108 -14.51 15.85 -10.23
C GLN A 108 -14.58 16.41 -11.66
N ALA A 109 -14.76 17.72 -11.78
CA ALA A 109 -14.86 18.37 -13.09
C ALA A 109 -13.62 18.08 -13.97
N GLY A 110 -13.87 17.67 -15.22
CA GLY A 110 -12.83 17.30 -16.18
C GLY A 110 -12.18 15.93 -15.93
N ALA A 111 -12.59 15.16 -14.92
CA ALA A 111 -12.11 13.80 -14.74
C ALA A 111 -12.68 12.86 -15.81
N ASP A 112 -11.81 12.05 -16.42
CA ASP A 112 -12.21 11.06 -17.40
C ASP A 112 -13.14 9.99 -16.79
N SER A 113 -14.03 9.42 -17.61
CA SER A 113 -14.95 8.35 -17.18
C SER A 113 -14.24 7.09 -16.71
N ALA A 114 -13.03 6.84 -17.18
CA ALA A 114 -12.24 5.74 -16.69
C ALA A 114 -11.78 5.92 -15.24
N LYS A 115 -11.92 7.09 -14.61
CA LYS A 115 -11.44 7.29 -13.23
C LYS A 115 -12.27 6.58 -12.15
N GLN A 116 -13.50 6.19 -12.48
CA GLN A 116 -14.44 5.44 -11.62
C GLN A 116 -14.53 3.96 -12.03
N GLU A 117 -13.46 3.37 -12.57
CA GLU A 117 -13.48 1.95 -12.95
C GLU A 117 -12.55 1.19 -12.01
N ASP A 118 -13.03 0.06 -11.53
CA ASP A 118 -12.33 -0.72 -10.52
C ASP A 118 -11.20 -1.57 -11.09
N GLY A 119 -10.42 -2.11 -10.16
CA GLY A 119 -9.52 -3.24 -10.39
C GLY A 119 -10.27 -4.55 -10.63
N LYS A 120 -9.56 -5.67 -10.48
CA LYS A 120 -10.20 -6.99 -10.59
C LYS A 120 -11.15 -7.17 -9.40
N GLU A 121 -12.27 -7.84 -9.64
CA GLU A 121 -13.25 -8.15 -8.58
C GLU A 121 -13.73 -6.89 -7.81
N GLY A 122 -13.87 -5.74 -8.46
CA GLY A 122 -14.36 -4.52 -7.80
C GLY A 122 -13.36 -3.88 -6.83
N ILE A 123 -12.05 -4.10 -6.99
CA ILE A 123 -11.05 -3.48 -6.11
C ILE A 123 -10.97 -1.97 -6.35
N ASP A 124 -11.20 -1.20 -5.29
CA ASP A 124 -11.01 0.25 -5.28
C ASP A 124 -9.53 0.60 -5.06
N ASN A 125 -8.87 1.12 -6.11
CA ASN A 125 -7.48 1.58 -6.01
C ASN A 125 -7.16 2.69 -7.01
N ALA A 126 -7.91 3.80 -6.94
CA ALA A 126 -7.68 4.98 -7.76
C ALA A 126 -6.30 5.62 -7.52
N PHE A 127 -5.72 5.44 -6.33
CA PHE A 127 -4.33 5.81 -6.06
C PHE A 127 -3.36 5.11 -7.03
N GLY A 128 -3.39 3.78 -7.08
CA GLY A 128 -2.53 2.99 -7.96
C GLY A 128 -2.83 3.24 -9.45
N ARG A 129 -4.09 3.50 -9.80
CA ARG A 129 -4.50 3.80 -11.17
C ARG A 129 -4.07 5.18 -11.68
N THR A 130 -4.19 6.21 -10.83
CA THR A 130 -4.09 7.62 -11.26
C THR A 130 -2.93 8.34 -10.61
N VAL A 131 -2.82 8.28 -9.29
CA VAL A 131 -1.79 9.02 -8.53
C VAL A 131 -0.40 8.43 -8.78
N LEU A 132 -0.29 7.11 -8.89
CA LEU A 132 0.98 6.44 -9.15
C LEU A 132 1.62 6.85 -10.48
N GLY A 133 0.83 7.17 -11.51
CA GLY A 133 1.34 7.66 -12.78
C GLY A 133 2.15 8.96 -12.65
N PHE A 134 1.74 9.85 -11.74
CA PHE A 134 2.51 11.05 -11.42
C PHE A 134 3.80 10.69 -10.67
N ILE A 135 3.71 9.83 -9.65
CA ILE A 135 4.87 9.38 -8.88
C ILE A 135 5.92 8.75 -9.80
N LEU A 136 5.49 7.96 -10.79
CA LEU A 136 6.36 7.34 -11.80
C LEU A 136 7.08 8.36 -12.68
N GLY A 137 6.47 9.52 -12.94
CA GLY A 137 7.11 10.62 -13.66
C GLY A 137 8.25 11.27 -12.89
N LEU A 138 8.26 11.14 -11.57
CA LEU A 138 9.30 11.69 -10.68
C LEU A 138 10.34 10.64 -10.29
N VAL A 139 9.87 9.43 -9.98
CA VAL A 139 10.67 8.30 -9.50
C VAL A 139 10.31 7.08 -10.34
N PRO A 140 11.20 6.61 -11.24
CA PRO A 140 10.85 5.55 -12.19
C PRO A 140 10.48 4.20 -11.57
N THR A 141 10.96 3.91 -10.35
CA THR A 141 10.71 2.64 -9.64
C THR A 141 10.36 2.90 -8.17
N PRO A 142 9.19 3.49 -7.87
CA PRO A 142 8.90 4.03 -6.54
C PRO A 142 8.83 2.94 -5.46
N SER A 143 8.25 1.77 -5.74
CA SER A 143 8.28 0.64 -4.80
C SER A 143 9.70 0.17 -4.54
N LYS A 144 10.57 0.13 -5.56
CA LYS A 144 12.00 -0.21 -5.34
C LYS A 144 12.67 0.82 -4.44
N THR A 145 12.47 2.11 -4.70
CA THR A 145 13.04 3.19 -3.88
C THR A 145 12.58 3.10 -2.43
N LEU A 146 11.29 2.85 -2.18
CA LEU A 146 10.77 2.65 -0.83
C LEU A 146 11.36 1.40 -0.16
N ASN A 147 11.49 0.30 -0.91
CA ASN A 147 12.06 -0.95 -0.40
C ASN A 147 13.56 -0.81 -0.09
N ASP A 148 14.30 -0.05 -0.89
CA ASP A 148 15.69 0.28 -0.60
C ASP A 148 15.76 1.13 0.70
N SER A 149 14.89 2.12 0.87
CA SER A 149 14.83 2.92 2.12
C SER A 149 14.45 2.09 3.35
N ILE A 150 13.53 1.12 3.21
CA ILE A 150 13.20 0.17 4.28
C ILE A 150 14.42 -0.72 4.59
N ALA A 151 15.08 -1.28 3.56
CA ALA A 151 16.26 -2.12 3.76
C ALA A 151 17.46 -1.35 4.36
N ASP A 152 17.56 -0.06 4.07
CA ASP A 152 18.56 0.84 4.63
C ASP A 152 18.21 1.34 6.03
N GLY A 153 17.02 0.99 6.56
CA GLY A 153 16.61 1.32 7.92
C GLY A 153 15.98 2.70 8.09
N SER A 154 15.65 3.41 7.00
CA SER A 154 15.13 4.79 7.11
C SER A 154 13.73 4.88 7.71
N PHE A 155 12.88 3.88 7.45
CA PHE A 155 11.55 3.74 8.04
C PHE A 155 11.03 2.31 7.87
N THR A 156 10.00 1.95 8.63
CA THR A 156 9.16 0.76 8.37
C THR A 156 7.78 0.95 9.01
N ILE A 157 6.88 0.00 8.78
CA ILE A 157 5.66 -0.18 9.57
C ILE A 157 5.85 -1.44 10.40
N MET A 158 5.57 -1.39 11.69
CA MET A 158 5.63 -2.57 12.57
C MET A 158 4.24 -2.96 13.04
N LEU A 159 3.94 -4.25 12.94
CA LEU A 159 2.72 -4.87 13.46
C LEU A 159 3.10 -5.69 14.69
N ASP A 160 2.75 -5.23 15.88
CA ASP A 160 2.93 -5.94 17.13
C ASP A 160 1.62 -6.59 17.56
N LEU A 161 1.52 -7.90 17.37
CA LEU A 161 0.25 -8.62 17.35
C LEU A 161 0.21 -9.72 18.41
N LYS A 162 -0.78 -9.64 19.29
CA LYS A 162 -1.15 -10.65 20.27
C LYS A 162 -2.12 -11.67 19.66
N GLY A 163 -1.97 -12.93 20.03
CA GLY A 163 -2.89 -14.01 19.63
C GLY A 163 -2.46 -14.79 18.38
N LEU A 164 -1.34 -14.47 17.73
CA LEU A 164 -0.79 -15.29 16.64
C LEU A 164 -0.11 -16.57 17.16
N THR A 165 -0.38 -17.69 16.50
CA THR A 165 0.14 -19.04 16.85
C THR A 165 1.05 -19.57 15.74
N ASP A 166 1.71 -20.71 15.95
CA ASP A 166 2.54 -21.36 14.92
C ASP A 166 1.74 -22.24 13.95
N ASP A 167 0.41 -22.19 13.98
CA ASP A 167 -0.46 -22.86 13.01
C ASP A 167 -0.62 -22.00 11.73
N PRO A 168 -0.14 -22.46 10.56
CA PRO A 168 -0.31 -21.71 9.31
C PRO A 168 -1.78 -21.63 8.85
N LYS A 169 -2.69 -22.43 9.42
CA LYS A 169 -4.14 -22.40 9.15
C LYS A 169 -4.93 -21.86 10.34
N GLN A 170 -4.27 -21.11 11.23
CA GLN A 170 -4.88 -20.57 12.43
C GLN A 170 -6.25 -19.93 12.14
N THR A 171 -7.23 -20.26 12.97
CA THR A 171 -8.57 -19.68 12.91
C THR A 171 -9.00 -19.28 14.32
N ASN A 172 -9.00 -17.98 14.61
CA ASN A 172 -9.32 -17.43 15.93
C ASN A 172 -9.89 -16.00 15.81
N THR A 173 -10.58 -15.58 16.86
CA THR A 173 -11.01 -14.18 17.05
C THR A 173 -10.22 -13.52 18.19
N GLY A 174 -10.54 -12.27 18.54
CA GLY A 174 -10.00 -11.62 19.73
C GLY A 174 -8.50 -11.33 19.69
N LEU A 175 -7.89 -11.33 18.50
CA LEU A 175 -6.52 -10.85 18.32
C LEU A 175 -6.51 -9.34 18.54
N SER A 176 -5.38 -8.84 19.01
CA SER A 176 -5.19 -7.41 19.27
C SER A 176 -3.74 -7.02 19.04
N GLY A 177 -3.43 -5.74 19.10
CA GLY A 177 -2.06 -5.30 18.93
C GLY A 177 -1.92 -3.81 18.75
N ASN A 178 -0.76 -3.41 18.25
CA ASN A 178 -0.48 -2.05 17.83
C ASN A 178 0.22 -2.06 16.48
N LEU A 179 -0.08 -1.05 15.67
CA LEU A 179 0.74 -0.65 14.54
C LEU A 179 1.60 0.52 14.99
N TYR A 180 2.91 0.37 14.81
CA TYR A 180 3.90 1.41 15.04
C TYR A 180 4.47 1.91 13.72
N VAL A 181 4.76 3.21 13.66
CA VAL A 181 5.58 3.79 12.59
C VAL A 181 7.04 3.70 13.02
N GLY A 182 7.85 2.96 12.27
CA GLY A 182 9.30 2.87 12.48
C GLY A 182 10.00 4.15 12.03
N GLY A 183 10.86 4.68 12.88
CA GLY A 183 11.78 5.77 12.54
C GLY A 183 13.05 5.24 11.87
N ASP A 184 14.07 6.10 11.85
CA ASP A 184 15.42 5.70 11.43
C ASP A 184 15.98 4.62 12.37
N TYR A 185 16.59 3.57 11.81
CA TYR A 185 17.15 2.44 12.56
C TYR A 185 18.42 2.82 13.32
N GLY A 186 19.07 3.92 12.94
CA GLY A 186 20.24 4.50 13.56
C GLY A 186 21.37 4.74 12.55
N ASP A 187 22.20 5.73 12.84
CA ASP A 187 23.31 6.15 11.99
C ASP A 187 24.21 4.97 11.57
N ASN A 188 24.34 4.79 10.25
CA ASN A 188 25.16 3.75 9.62
C ASN A 188 24.82 2.31 10.03
N LYS A 189 23.61 2.07 10.55
CA LYS A 189 23.10 0.73 10.84
C LYS A 189 22.01 0.38 9.85
N LYS A 190 21.91 -0.91 9.54
CA LYS A 190 20.81 -1.46 8.74
C LYS A 190 20.11 -2.56 9.53
N PRO A 191 18.79 -2.68 9.43
CA PRO A 191 18.06 -3.80 9.99
C PRO A 191 18.49 -5.10 9.32
N THR A 192 18.51 -6.18 10.09
CA THR A 192 18.72 -7.53 9.56
C THR A 192 17.41 -8.28 9.33
N PHE A 193 16.30 -7.70 9.83
CA PHE A 193 14.98 -8.28 9.94
C PHE A 193 14.99 -9.60 10.73
N ALA A 194 15.75 -9.62 11.83
CA ALA A 194 15.88 -10.76 12.73
C ALA A 194 15.30 -10.47 14.12
N LEU A 195 15.17 -11.52 14.95
CA LEU A 195 14.50 -11.44 16.26
C LEU A 195 15.22 -10.59 17.31
N ASP A 196 16.47 -10.23 17.06
CA ASP A 196 17.29 -9.35 17.89
C ASP A 196 17.25 -7.88 17.43
N ASP A 197 16.66 -7.58 16.27
CA ASP A 197 16.46 -6.20 15.83
C ASP A 197 15.46 -5.49 16.77
N ASP A 198 15.87 -4.34 17.30
CA ASP A 198 15.03 -3.36 18.02
C ASP A 198 14.88 -2.13 17.12
N TRP A 199 13.85 -2.13 16.27
CA TRP A 199 13.62 -1.00 15.38
C TRP A 199 12.99 0.17 16.15
N PRO A 200 13.60 1.37 16.16
CA PRO A 200 13.05 2.52 16.85
C PRO A 200 11.65 2.91 16.34
N TYR A 201 10.70 3.13 17.24
CA TYR A 201 9.32 3.50 16.88
C TYR A 201 8.99 4.95 17.24
N ARG A 202 8.13 5.59 16.46
CA ARG A 202 7.61 6.92 16.82
C ARG A 202 6.59 6.80 17.94
N ALA A 203 6.69 7.65 18.95
CA ALA A 203 5.77 7.64 20.08
C ALA A 203 4.33 8.06 19.70
N SER A 204 4.16 8.75 18.56
CA SER A 204 2.86 9.14 18.03
C SER A 204 2.91 9.21 16.49
N PRO A 205 1.87 8.74 15.78
CA PRO A 205 0.76 7.95 16.31
C PRO A 205 1.16 6.50 16.62
N ILE A 206 0.52 5.91 17.63
CA ILE A 206 0.44 4.45 17.81
C ILE A 206 -0.99 4.07 17.48
N VAL A 207 -1.18 3.19 16.50
CA VAL A 207 -2.51 2.82 16.02
C VAL A 207 -2.92 1.50 16.68
N PRO A 208 -3.90 1.50 17.61
CA PRO A 208 -4.34 0.28 18.24
C PRO A 208 -5.08 -0.63 17.25
N ILE A 209 -4.81 -1.92 17.35
CA ILE A 209 -5.53 -2.97 16.62
C ILE A 209 -6.41 -3.70 17.63
N ASN A 210 -7.72 -3.55 17.47
CA ASN A 210 -8.74 -4.15 18.34
C ASN A 210 -9.63 -5.08 17.52
N ASP A 211 -10.18 -6.09 18.18
CA ASP A 211 -11.15 -7.03 17.59
C ASP A 211 -10.68 -7.71 16.30
N ALA A 212 -9.36 -7.84 16.13
CA ALA A 212 -8.78 -8.53 15.01
C ALA A 212 -9.08 -10.02 15.06
N PHE A 213 -8.98 -10.66 13.91
CA PHE A 213 -9.20 -12.09 13.77
C PHE A 213 -8.28 -12.66 12.69
N ILE A 214 -8.16 -13.97 12.69
CA ILE A 214 -7.46 -14.73 11.67
C ILE A 214 -8.37 -15.88 11.26
N ASN A 215 -8.55 -16.06 9.94
CA ASN A 215 -9.39 -17.10 9.38
C ASN A 215 -8.60 -17.87 8.33
N GLU A 216 -8.42 -19.17 8.54
CA GLU A 216 -7.61 -20.05 7.69
C GLU A 216 -6.22 -19.47 7.37
N GLY A 217 -5.55 -18.89 8.37
CA GLY A 217 -4.22 -18.30 8.24
C GLY A 217 -4.18 -16.87 7.67
N THR A 218 -5.33 -16.29 7.30
CA THR A 218 -5.41 -14.90 6.83
C THR A 218 -5.90 -13.98 7.94
N PHE A 219 -5.04 -13.07 8.38
CA PHE A 219 -5.34 -12.07 9.39
C PHE A 219 -6.16 -10.92 8.81
N VAL A 220 -7.02 -10.33 9.64
CA VAL A 220 -7.75 -9.08 9.38
C VAL A 220 -7.72 -8.22 10.64
N ASN A 221 -7.40 -6.93 10.51
CA ASN A 221 -7.26 -5.99 11.63
C ASN A 221 -8.57 -5.58 12.34
N GLY A 222 -9.69 -6.27 12.08
CA GLY A 222 -11.00 -5.98 12.66
C GLY A 222 -11.98 -5.40 11.65
N SER A 223 -12.98 -4.62 12.11
CA SER A 223 -14.06 -4.09 11.28
C SER A 223 -13.67 -2.94 10.32
N GLY A 224 -12.37 -2.65 10.19
CA GLY A 224 -11.88 -1.42 9.54
C GLY A 224 -12.28 -0.17 10.35
N GLY A 225 -11.60 0.95 10.11
CA GLY A 225 -11.92 2.22 10.77
C GLY A 225 -10.74 2.97 11.36
N ALA A 226 -9.60 2.30 11.55
CA ALA A 226 -8.38 2.98 11.97
C ALA A 226 -7.89 3.92 10.85
N THR A 227 -7.34 5.07 11.24
CA THR A 227 -6.52 5.88 10.35
C THR A 227 -5.07 5.44 10.52
N ILE A 228 -4.44 5.05 9.42
CA ILE A 228 -3.01 4.73 9.39
C ILE A 228 -2.30 5.91 8.73
N GLU A 229 -1.33 6.48 9.43
CA GLU A 229 -0.39 7.41 8.83
C GLU A 229 0.79 6.63 8.26
N LEU A 230 0.89 6.62 6.94
CA LEU A 230 2.01 6.05 6.20
C LEU A 230 2.95 7.17 5.75
N SER A 231 4.10 7.30 6.40
CA SER A 231 5.16 8.23 5.99
C SER A 231 6.03 7.58 4.90
N LEU A 232 5.79 7.93 3.64
CA LEU A 232 6.63 7.49 2.51
C LEU A 232 7.87 8.37 2.41
N LEU A 233 9.06 7.80 2.60
CA LEU A 233 10.31 8.52 2.36
C LEU A 233 10.73 8.36 0.89
N ILE A 234 10.62 9.44 0.11
CA ILE A 234 10.99 9.48 -1.30
C ILE A 234 12.14 10.46 -1.45
N GLN A 235 13.33 9.96 -1.79
CA GLN A 235 14.55 10.78 -1.96
C GLN A 235 14.86 11.67 -0.73
N GLY A 236 14.63 11.14 0.48
CA GLY A 236 14.86 11.88 1.73
C GLY A 236 13.72 12.82 2.14
N VAL A 237 12.61 12.83 1.40
CA VAL A 237 11.42 13.64 1.69
C VAL A 237 10.29 12.74 2.18
N SER A 238 9.73 13.05 3.35
CA SER A 238 8.59 12.30 3.91
C SER A 238 7.27 12.86 3.37
N LEU A 239 6.51 12.02 2.67
CA LEU A 239 5.11 12.23 2.29
C LEU A 239 4.23 11.40 3.23
N SER A 240 3.51 12.07 4.13
CA SER A 240 2.50 11.40 4.98
C SER A 240 1.22 11.14 4.19
N LEU A 241 0.81 9.87 4.13
CA LEU A 241 -0.48 9.42 3.62
C LEU A 241 -1.36 9.00 4.79
N ASN A 242 -2.45 9.73 5.01
CA ASN A 242 -3.47 9.34 6.00
C ASN A 242 -4.50 8.43 5.34
N ILE A 243 -4.34 7.12 5.53
CA ILE A 243 -5.25 6.10 5.02
C ILE A 243 -6.35 5.90 6.07
N ASN A 244 -7.51 6.49 5.82
CA ASN A 244 -8.68 6.34 6.68
C ASN A 244 -9.39 5.01 6.40
N ARG A 245 -10.11 4.53 7.41
CA ARG A 245 -10.88 3.27 7.33
C ARG A 245 -10.01 2.09 6.89
N ALA A 246 -8.77 2.07 7.36
CA ALA A 246 -7.78 1.15 6.84
C ALA A 246 -8.13 -0.31 7.18
N ILE A 247 -8.08 -1.15 6.16
CA ILE A 247 -8.16 -2.60 6.23
C ILE A 247 -6.76 -3.14 6.03
N ILE A 248 -6.25 -3.88 7.02
CA ILE A 248 -4.97 -4.57 6.94
C ILE A 248 -5.23 -6.06 6.97
N THR A 249 -4.74 -6.75 5.95
CA THR A 249 -4.76 -8.21 5.89
C THR A 249 -3.39 -8.76 5.52
N PHE A 250 -3.14 -10.02 5.86
CA PHE A 250 -1.96 -10.77 5.42
C PHE A 250 -2.15 -12.27 5.68
N LYS A 251 -1.38 -13.11 4.98
CA LYS A 251 -1.20 -14.51 5.33
C LYS A 251 -0.04 -14.67 6.30
N HIS A 252 -0.30 -15.31 7.44
CA HIS A 252 0.73 -15.60 8.44
C HIS A 252 1.51 -16.86 8.06
N ASN A 253 2.83 -16.74 7.86
CA ASN A 253 3.74 -17.86 7.62
C ASN A 253 4.66 -18.05 8.85
N PRO A 254 4.23 -18.85 9.85
CA PRO A 254 4.99 -19.02 11.08
C PRO A 254 6.31 -19.77 10.86
N GLN A 255 6.40 -20.66 9.86
CA GLN A 255 7.62 -21.44 9.57
C GLN A 255 8.76 -20.54 9.09
N ALA A 256 8.43 -19.51 8.31
CA ALA A 256 9.41 -18.55 7.80
C ALA A 256 9.55 -17.29 8.67
N ASN A 257 8.77 -17.18 9.75
CA ASN A 257 8.64 -15.95 10.54
C ASN A 257 8.29 -14.73 9.67
N GLU A 258 7.31 -14.90 8.78
CA GLU A 258 6.94 -13.93 7.75
C GLU A 258 5.44 -13.63 7.73
N LEU A 259 5.12 -12.42 7.29
CA LEU A 259 3.80 -12.07 6.77
C LEU A 259 3.91 -11.94 5.25
N THR A 260 3.02 -12.64 4.56
CA THR A 260 3.00 -12.71 3.09
C THR A 260 1.65 -12.25 2.57
N GLU A 261 1.59 -11.91 1.28
CA GLU A 261 0.35 -11.43 0.64
C GLU A 261 -0.34 -10.28 1.40
N GLY A 262 0.45 -9.44 2.07
CA GLY A 262 -0.08 -8.34 2.87
C GLY A 262 -0.78 -7.31 2.00
N THR A 263 -1.88 -6.76 2.50
CA THR A 263 -2.62 -5.67 1.87
C THR A 263 -2.98 -4.60 2.90
N ILE A 264 -2.74 -3.34 2.57
CA ILE A 264 -3.29 -2.16 3.25
C ILE A 264 -4.23 -1.49 2.26
N ALA A 265 -5.52 -1.44 2.58
CA ALA A 265 -6.53 -0.78 1.76
C ALA A 265 -7.26 0.29 2.57
N GLY A 266 -7.81 1.31 1.93
CA GLY A 266 -8.62 2.33 2.59
C GLY A 266 -8.84 3.54 1.72
N VAL A 267 -9.06 4.69 2.37
CA VAL A 267 -9.49 5.92 1.70
C VAL A 267 -8.62 7.09 2.14
N ILE A 268 -8.09 7.86 1.20
CA ILE A 268 -7.31 9.08 1.46
C ILE A 268 -8.17 10.29 1.10
N GLY A 269 -8.35 11.22 2.03
CA GLY A 269 -9.04 12.48 1.74
C GLY A 269 -8.30 13.28 0.68
N THR A 270 -9.00 13.69 -0.38
CA THR A 270 -8.37 14.28 -1.58
C THR A 270 -7.59 15.54 -1.27
N GLU A 271 -8.18 16.49 -0.55
CA GLU A 271 -7.50 17.74 -0.21
C GLU A 271 -6.37 17.53 0.81
N ALA A 272 -6.47 16.50 1.67
CA ALA A 272 -5.38 16.14 2.58
C ALA A 272 -4.15 15.63 1.79
N LEU A 273 -4.37 14.84 0.73
CA LEU A 273 -3.29 14.40 -0.15
C LEU A 273 -2.68 15.57 -0.94
N VAL A 274 -3.53 16.47 -1.47
CA VAL A 274 -3.07 17.69 -2.16
C VAL A 274 -2.18 18.53 -1.25
N GLN A 275 -2.62 18.81 -0.03
CA GLN A 275 -1.85 19.56 0.97
C GLN A 275 -0.56 18.84 1.39
N GLY A 276 -0.61 17.50 1.52
CA GLY A 276 0.55 16.68 1.78
C GLY A 276 1.62 16.84 0.69
N ILE A 277 1.21 16.78 -0.58
CA ILE A 277 2.08 16.95 -1.73
C ILE A 277 2.63 18.38 -1.83
N GLU A 278 1.81 19.41 -1.55
CA GLU A 278 2.28 20.80 -1.50
C GLU A 278 3.44 20.99 -0.51
N LYS A 279 3.35 20.41 0.68
CA LYS A 279 4.37 20.52 1.73
C LYS A 279 5.71 19.87 1.39
N VAL A 280 5.71 18.95 0.41
CA VAL A 280 6.89 18.18 0.01
C VAL A 280 7.37 18.52 -1.40
N ALA A 281 6.54 19.20 -2.19
CA ALA A 281 6.75 19.50 -3.60
C ALA A 281 8.14 20.07 -3.88
N GLY A 282 8.54 21.12 -3.16
CA GLY A 282 9.84 21.74 -3.34
C GLY A 282 11.04 20.84 -3.06
N ARG A 283 10.88 19.94 -2.09
CA ARG A 283 11.93 19.00 -1.70
C ARG A 283 12.06 17.85 -2.68
N ILE A 284 10.97 17.46 -3.34
CA ILE A 284 10.97 16.50 -4.45
C ILE A 284 11.64 17.14 -5.67
N SER A 285 11.25 18.36 -6.01
CA SER A 285 11.83 19.13 -7.10
C SER A 285 11.55 20.61 -6.91
N THR A 286 12.58 21.44 -7.03
CA THR A 286 12.43 22.90 -6.99
C THR A 286 11.55 23.42 -8.14
N GLN A 287 11.38 22.67 -9.22
CA GLN A 287 10.43 22.97 -10.30
C GLN A 287 8.97 22.91 -9.86
N LEU A 288 8.69 22.27 -8.71
CA LEU A 288 7.37 22.18 -8.11
C LEU A 288 7.13 23.30 -7.07
N CYS A 289 8.07 24.22 -6.85
CA CYS A 289 7.89 25.34 -5.93
C CYS A 289 6.95 26.44 -6.44
N GLY A 290 6.56 26.39 -7.71
CA GLY A 290 5.57 27.29 -8.29
C GLY A 290 5.27 26.94 -9.75
N GLY A 291 4.23 27.57 -10.30
CA GLY A 291 3.85 27.44 -11.71
C GLY A 291 2.84 26.34 -12.02
N SER A 292 2.50 26.25 -13.31
CA SER A 292 1.41 25.40 -13.83
C SER A 292 1.61 23.90 -13.61
N THR A 293 2.86 23.43 -13.41
CA THR A 293 3.16 22.01 -13.17
C THR A 293 2.55 21.52 -11.85
N LEU A 294 2.78 22.23 -10.75
CA LEU A 294 2.23 21.86 -9.45
C LEU A 294 0.69 21.91 -9.48
N ASP A 295 0.10 22.93 -10.12
CA ASP A 295 -1.35 23.03 -10.24
C ASP A 295 -1.95 21.89 -11.07
N THR A 296 -1.25 21.44 -12.12
CA THR A 296 -1.64 20.27 -12.92
C THR A 296 -1.63 19.00 -12.07
N ILE A 297 -0.65 18.85 -11.18
CA ILE A 297 -0.54 17.70 -10.27
C ILE A 297 -1.70 17.71 -9.27
N LYS A 298 -1.97 18.86 -8.62
CA LYS A 298 -3.12 18.99 -7.71
C LYS A 298 -4.42 18.66 -8.40
N GLN A 299 -4.60 19.14 -9.63
CA GLN A 299 -5.80 18.84 -10.42
C GLN A 299 -5.88 17.36 -10.78
N THR A 300 -4.76 16.72 -11.12
CA THR A 300 -4.70 15.27 -11.38
C THR A 300 -5.08 14.46 -10.14
N ILE A 301 -4.61 14.86 -8.96
CA ILE A 301 -4.97 14.22 -7.68
C ILE A 301 -6.45 14.41 -7.40
N ARG A 302 -6.98 15.62 -7.57
CA ARG A 302 -8.43 15.86 -7.41
C ARG A 302 -9.23 14.96 -8.33
N GLN A 303 -8.87 14.91 -9.61
CA GLN A 303 -9.52 14.05 -10.60
C GLN A 303 -9.33 12.54 -10.36
N ALA A 304 -8.48 12.14 -9.42
CA ALA A 304 -8.37 10.76 -8.96
C ALA A 304 -9.44 10.38 -7.93
N SER A 305 -10.23 11.34 -7.41
CA SER A 305 -11.27 11.04 -6.42
C SER A 305 -12.36 10.18 -7.04
N ASP A 306 -12.60 9.02 -6.44
CA ASP A 306 -13.48 7.96 -6.93
C ASP A 306 -14.50 7.50 -5.88
N ILE A 307 -14.28 7.85 -4.61
CA ILE A 307 -15.10 7.44 -3.46
C ILE A 307 -15.34 8.64 -2.52
N LEU A 308 -16.25 8.48 -1.57
CA LEU A 308 -16.45 9.44 -0.47
C LEU A 308 -15.52 9.12 0.72
N GLN A 309 -15.21 10.13 1.53
CA GLN A 309 -14.38 9.95 2.73
C GLN A 309 -14.91 8.92 3.74
N ASP A 310 -16.22 8.68 3.76
CA ASP A 310 -16.85 7.66 4.61
C ASP A 310 -16.69 6.23 4.06
N GLY A 311 -16.06 6.07 2.89
CA GLY A 311 -15.88 4.80 2.19
C GLY A 311 -17.10 4.34 1.41
N SER A 312 -18.12 5.18 1.25
CA SER A 312 -19.25 4.88 0.37
C SER A 312 -19.11 5.55 -0.99
N ASN A 313 -19.89 5.09 -1.96
CA ASN A 313 -19.88 5.62 -3.32
C ASN A 313 -21.31 5.87 -3.81
N LYS A 314 -21.90 6.95 -3.30
CA LYS A 314 -23.32 7.26 -3.49
C LYS A 314 -23.53 8.36 -4.51
N ALA A 315 -24.43 8.12 -5.46
CA ALA A 315 -24.90 9.14 -6.39
C ALA A 315 -25.45 10.39 -5.67
N GLY A 316 -25.25 11.56 -6.29
CA GLY A 316 -25.72 12.85 -5.80
C GLY A 316 -24.74 13.61 -4.88
N ALA A 317 -23.66 12.96 -4.43
CA ALA A 317 -22.53 13.62 -3.78
C ALA A 317 -21.33 13.68 -4.72
N GLN A 318 -20.46 14.68 -4.58
CA GLN A 318 -19.19 14.75 -5.32
C GLN A 318 -18.14 13.87 -4.63
N CYS A 319 -17.38 13.07 -5.40
CA CYS A 319 -16.31 12.26 -4.83
C CYS A 319 -15.23 13.16 -4.21
N ASP A 320 -14.89 12.93 -2.94
CA ASP A 320 -14.00 13.78 -2.14
C ASP A 320 -12.83 13.00 -1.50
N ALA A 321 -12.68 11.74 -1.89
CA ALA A 321 -11.58 10.90 -1.46
C ALA A 321 -11.10 9.95 -2.56
N ILE A 322 -9.90 9.40 -2.35
CA ILE A 322 -9.20 8.52 -3.28
C ILE A 322 -9.04 7.16 -2.59
N SER A 323 -9.56 6.11 -3.20
CA SER A 323 -9.31 4.75 -2.76
C SER A 323 -7.85 4.35 -2.96
N ILE A 324 -7.30 3.59 -2.02
CA ILE A 324 -5.92 3.12 -2.06
C ILE A 324 -5.84 1.65 -1.69
N GLY A 325 -5.02 0.91 -2.43
CA GLY A 325 -4.60 -0.45 -2.12
C GLY A 325 -3.10 -0.61 -2.31
N LEU A 326 -2.41 -1.03 -1.25
CA LEU A 326 -0.97 -1.28 -1.22
C LEU A 326 -0.70 -2.75 -0.89
N GLY A 327 0.30 -3.34 -1.53
CA GLY A 327 0.82 -4.65 -1.14
C GLY A 327 1.97 -4.53 -0.14
N PHE A 328 2.17 -5.53 0.70
CA PHE A 328 3.39 -5.62 1.53
C PHE A 328 3.81 -7.06 1.85
N THR A 329 5.06 -7.21 2.29
CA THR A 329 5.55 -8.36 3.06
C THR A 329 6.21 -7.86 4.34
N ALA A 330 6.25 -8.70 5.37
CA ALA A 330 6.90 -8.36 6.63
C ALA A 330 7.68 -9.55 7.20
N LYS A 331 8.69 -9.24 8.02
CA LYS A 331 9.55 -10.20 8.70
C LYS A 331 9.45 -10.01 10.20
N ARG A 332 9.46 -11.11 10.96
CA ARG A 332 9.42 -11.04 12.42
C ARG A 332 10.70 -10.43 12.96
N ILE A 333 10.56 -9.47 13.85
CA ILE A 333 11.66 -8.81 14.56
C ILE A 333 11.47 -8.91 16.08
N GLY A 334 12.43 -8.40 16.84
CA GLY A 334 12.27 -8.19 18.26
C GLY A 334 11.18 -7.15 18.56
N PRO A 335 10.56 -7.18 19.76
CA PRO A 335 9.62 -6.14 20.16
C PRO A 335 10.36 -4.79 20.25
N PRO A 336 9.79 -3.72 19.68
CA PRO A 336 10.44 -2.42 19.67
C PRO A 336 10.41 -1.83 21.08
N LYS A 337 11.57 -1.36 21.55
CA LYS A 337 11.79 -0.80 22.88
C LYS A 337 12.32 0.62 22.81
N THR A 338 12.94 0.98 21.69
CA THR A 338 13.55 2.28 21.49
C THR A 338 12.56 3.25 20.84
N VAL A 339 12.38 4.44 21.43
CA VAL A 339 11.62 5.51 20.79
C VAL A 339 12.54 6.24 19.79
N ALA A 340 12.10 6.38 18.54
CA ALA A 340 12.81 7.10 17.51
C ALA A 340 12.96 8.58 17.87
N GLN A 341 14.14 9.14 17.64
CA GLN A 341 14.34 10.58 17.68
C GLN A 341 13.88 11.18 16.35
N GLU A 342 12.94 12.11 16.41
CA GLU A 342 12.51 12.82 15.21
C GLU A 342 13.59 13.81 14.79
N GLY A 343 14.12 13.63 13.58
CA GLY A 343 15.06 14.56 12.98
C GLY A 343 14.41 15.92 12.73
N THR A 344 15.23 16.97 12.62
CA THR A 344 14.74 18.28 12.21
C THR A 344 14.26 18.21 10.76
N ILE A 345 13.06 18.73 10.49
CA ILE A 345 12.56 18.85 9.13
C ILE A 345 13.45 19.86 8.39
N PRO A 346 14.13 19.48 7.29
CA PRO A 346 14.94 20.43 6.53
C PRO A 346 14.08 21.61 6.05
N PRO A 347 14.64 22.84 5.99
CA PRO A 347 13.91 24.00 5.49
C PRO A 347 13.25 23.73 4.14
N ASP A 348 12.07 24.29 3.91
CA ASP A 348 11.37 24.16 2.63
C ASP A 348 12.15 24.94 1.55
N PRO A 349 12.68 24.28 0.51
CA PRO A 349 13.42 24.95 -0.56
C PRO A 349 12.58 25.95 -1.35
N CYS A 350 11.24 25.91 -1.24
CA CYS A 350 10.37 26.92 -1.86
C CYS A 350 10.30 28.24 -1.09
N THR A 351 10.76 28.28 0.15
CA THR A 351 10.73 29.49 1.00
C THR A 351 12.01 30.32 0.92
N ASN A 352 13.09 29.77 0.35
CA ASN A 352 14.36 30.43 0.13
C ASN A 352 14.86 30.12 -1.30
N PRO A 353 14.36 30.82 -2.34
CA PRO A 353 14.96 30.69 -3.66
C PRO A 353 16.46 31.04 -3.57
N PRO A 354 17.36 30.28 -4.22
CA PRO A 354 18.75 30.69 -4.36
C PRO A 354 18.74 32.12 -4.90
N ALA A 355 19.44 33.04 -4.23
CA ALA A 355 19.64 34.37 -4.77
C ALA A 355 20.17 34.20 -6.20
N ASP A 356 19.45 34.76 -7.19
CA ASP A 356 19.91 34.78 -8.57
C ASP A 356 21.36 35.23 -8.54
N ALA A 357 22.27 34.32 -8.91
CA ALA A 357 23.65 34.66 -9.18
C ALA A 357 23.62 35.47 -10.48
N GLY A 358 23.31 36.76 -10.33
CA GLY A 358 23.36 37.74 -11.39
C GLY A 358 24.70 37.63 -12.08
N THR A 359 24.65 37.26 -13.35
CA THR A 359 25.76 37.42 -14.27
C THR A 359 25.91 38.92 -14.54
N ASP A 360 26.86 39.54 -13.86
CA ASP A 360 27.46 40.80 -14.31
C ASP A 360 28.40 40.56 -15.50
#